data_AF-A0A2H5WEB1-F1
#
_entry.id   AF-A0A2H5WEB1-F1
#
_cell.length_a   1.000
_cell.length_b   1.000
_cell.length_c   1.000
_cell.angle_alpha   90.00
_cell.angle_beta   90.00
_cell.angle_gamma   90.00
#
_symmetry.space_group_name_H-M   'P 1'
#
loop_
_entity.id
_entity.type
_entity.pdbx_description
1 polymer ?
#
loop_
_entity_poly.entity_id
_entity_poly.type
_entity_poly.pdbx_seq_one_letter_code
_entity_poly.pdbx_strand_id
1 'polypeptide(L)'
;MIASGSVRGPIVAALAWVVVPLAGCSSGASPGAAERTIEVDGQMVSEASLRDAVTGSCTVRGLVSTYPLEARDVFSSRAHDRRHTIAAAVQGIGRTVAASRLQAKAVVEEDLDRYPSPPSIVGDLDLLTSAIRTALETLSIRTEDR
;
A
#
# COMPACT_ATOMS: atom_id res chain seq x y z
N MET A 1 -57.93 29.41 6.41
CA MET A 1 -56.52 29.37 5.99
C MET A 1 -55.65 29.81 7.15
N ILE A 2 -55.07 28.87 7.92
CA ILE A 2 -53.86 29.06 8.76
C ILE A 2 -53.12 27.72 8.72
N ALA A 3 -51.83 27.79 8.40
CA ALA A 3 -50.97 26.67 8.02
C ALA A 3 -50.48 25.85 9.22
N SER A 4 -50.46 24.52 9.06
CA SER A 4 -49.80 23.58 9.96
C SER A 4 -48.28 23.74 9.88
N GLY A 5 -47.66 24.11 10.99
CA GLY A 5 -46.20 24.11 11.16
C GLY A 5 -45.69 22.69 11.45
N SER A 6 -44.79 22.20 10.60
CA SER A 6 -44.12 20.91 10.76
C SER A 6 -42.80 21.11 11.53
N VAL A 7 -42.69 20.49 12.71
CA VAL A 7 -41.48 20.52 13.54
C VAL A 7 -40.48 19.51 13.00
N ARG A 8 -39.33 19.99 12.49
CA ARG A 8 -38.21 19.16 12.06
C ARG A 8 -37.41 18.70 13.28
N GLY A 9 -37.43 17.40 13.57
CA GLY A 9 -36.55 16.77 14.57
C GLY A 9 -35.11 16.64 14.06
N PRO A 10 -34.10 16.69 14.95
CA PRO A 10 -32.69 16.58 14.57
C PRO A 10 -32.31 15.13 14.24
N ILE A 11 -31.67 14.93 13.09
CA ILE A 11 -31.03 13.68 12.69
C ILE A 11 -29.76 13.52 13.52
N VAL A 12 -29.75 12.56 14.44
CA VAL A 12 -28.54 12.13 15.16
C VAL A 12 -27.75 11.22 14.22
N ALA A 13 -26.71 11.77 13.59
CA ALA A 13 -25.77 11.00 12.80
C ALA A 13 -24.87 10.17 13.73
N ALA A 14 -25.09 8.85 13.77
CA ALA A 14 -24.22 7.92 14.46
C ALA A 14 -22.88 7.83 13.72
N LEU A 15 -21.83 8.41 14.31
CA LEU A 15 -20.44 8.24 13.89
C LEU A 15 -20.00 6.80 14.16
N ALA A 16 -20.05 5.95 13.14
CA ALA A 16 -19.44 4.64 13.16
C ALA A 16 -17.91 4.80 13.09
N TRP A 17 -17.23 4.55 14.21
CA TRP A 17 -15.78 4.47 14.26
C TRP A 17 -15.32 3.20 13.54
N VAL A 18 -14.91 3.35 12.29
CA VAL A 18 -14.17 2.30 11.58
C VAL A 18 -12.78 2.25 12.20
N VAL A 19 -12.56 1.30 13.10
CA VAL A 19 -11.23 0.94 13.58
C VAL A 19 -10.51 0.24 12.43
N VAL A 20 -9.73 0.99 11.65
CA VAL A 20 -8.82 0.41 10.66
C VAL A 20 -7.69 -0.26 11.45
N PRO A 21 -7.51 -1.60 11.38
CA PRO A 21 -6.36 -2.22 11.99
C PRO A 21 -5.11 -1.64 11.33
N LEU A 22 -4.25 -1.00 12.14
CA LEU A 22 -2.88 -0.68 11.75
C LEU A 22 -2.17 -2.01 11.55
N ALA A 23 -2.27 -2.57 10.34
CA ALA A 23 -1.53 -3.75 9.92
C ALA A 23 -0.04 -3.39 9.94
N GLY A 24 0.56 -3.63 11.11
CA GLY A 24 1.96 -3.39 11.39
C GLY A 24 2.82 -4.12 10.38
N CYS A 25 4.01 -3.57 10.14
CA CYS A 25 5.04 -4.21 9.35
C CYS A 25 5.62 -5.38 10.16
N SER A 26 4.86 -6.46 10.24
CA SER A 26 5.27 -7.72 10.86
C SER A 26 5.97 -8.56 9.79
N SER A 27 7.28 -8.65 9.85
CA SER A 27 8.09 -9.54 9.00
C SER A 27 8.16 -10.93 9.64
N GLY A 28 7.06 -11.67 9.62
CA GLY A 28 7.06 -13.10 9.97
C GLY A 28 7.34 -13.93 8.72
N ALA A 29 8.55 -14.48 8.59
CA ALA A 29 8.87 -15.49 7.59
C ALA A 29 8.88 -16.86 8.28
N SER A 30 7.91 -17.72 7.97
CA SER A 30 7.93 -19.12 8.43
C SER A 30 8.87 -19.96 7.57
N PRO A 31 9.93 -20.54 8.14
CA PRO A 31 10.81 -21.43 7.39
C PRO A 31 10.13 -22.81 7.25
N GLY A 32 9.75 -23.20 6.03
CA GLY A 32 9.37 -24.60 5.78
C GLY A 32 8.48 -24.90 4.57
N ALA A 33 7.78 -23.91 3.99
CA ALA A 33 7.00 -24.13 2.77
C ALA A 33 7.88 -23.96 1.52
N ALA A 34 7.68 -24.81 0.50
CA ALA A 34 8.30 -24.60 -0.80
C ALA A 34 7.89 -23.22 -1.34
N GLU A 35 8.88 -22.40 -1.69
CA GLU A 35 8.65 -21.04 -2.16
C GLU A 35 7.90 -21.07 -3.50
N ARG A 36 6.68 -20.53 -3.51
CA ARG A 36 5.88 -20.43 -4.74
C ARG A 36 6.45 -19.33 -5.62
N THR A 37 6.42 -19.58 -6.93
CA THR A 37 6.77 -18.61 -7.97
C THR A 37 5.57 -18.35 -8.88
N ILE A 38 5.55 -17.16 -9.48
CA ILE A 38 4.58 -16.77 -10.51
C ILE A 38 5.35 -16.28 -11.75
N GLU A 39 4.77 -16.44 -12.92
CA GLU A 39 5.31 -15.88 -14.16
C GLU A 39 4.77 -14.46 -14.35
N VAL A 40 5.67 -13.49 -14.56
CA VAL A 40 5.35 -12.09 -14.86
C VAL A 40 6.17 -11.67 -16.07
N ASP A 41 5.52 -11.34 -17.18
CA ASP A 41 6.17 -10.95 -18.43
C ASP A 41 7.29 -11.91 -18.89
N GLY A 42 7.07 -13.23 -18.74
CA GLY A 42 8.04 -14.27 -19.12
C GLY A 42 9.16 -14.50 -18.10
N GLN A 43 9.13 -13.84 -16.94
CA GLN A 43 10.09 -14.05 -15.84
C GLN A 43 9.43 -14.76 -14.65
N MET A 44 10.08 -15.79 -14.13
CA MET A 44 9.66 -16.43 -12.88
C MET A 44 10.09 -15.57 -11.69
N VAL A 45 9.13 -15.12 -10.90
CA VAL A 45 9.36 -14.30 -9.71
C VAL A 45 8.80 -15.01 -8.49
N SER A 46 9.57 -15.03 -7.41
CA SER A 46 9.14 -15.68 -6.19
C SER A 46 8.18 -14.82 -5.38
N GLU A 47 7.21 -15.44 -4.72
CA GLU A 47 6.26 -14.72 -3.86
C GLU A 47 6.97 -13.97 -2.73
N ALA A 48 8.03 -14.53 -2.16
CA ALA A 48 8.78 -13.84 -1.10
C ALA A 48 9.40 -12.54 -1.62
N SER A 49 9.95 -12.55 -2.84
CA SER A 49 10.51 -11.34 -3.44
C SER A 49 9.46 -10.27 -3.77
N LEU A 50 8.19 -10.66 -3.97
CA LEU A 50 7.08 -9.71 -4.10
C LEU A 50 6.66 -9.15 -2.73
N ARG A 51 6.69 -9.96 -1.66
CA ARG A 51 6.46 -9.50 -0.28
C ARG A 51 7.50 -8.48 0.18
N ASP A 52 8.73 -8.55 -0.32
CA ASP A 52 9.78 -7.56 -0.03
C ASP A 52 9.36 -6.12 -0.40
N ALA A 53 8.43 -5.92 -1.34
CA ALA A 53 7.90 -4.59 -1.65
C ALA A 53 7.12 -3.96 -0.48
N VAL A 54 6.46 -4.78 0.36
CA VAL A 54 5.79 -4.34 1.59
C VAL A 54 6.85 -3.93 2.60
N THR A 55 7.83 -4.80 2.85
CA THR A 55 8.94 -4.54 3.78
C THR A 55 9.70 -3.26 3.39
N GLY A 56 10.03 -3.09 2.11
CA GLY A 56 10.69 -1.89 1.62
C GLY A 56 9.86 -0.62 1.85
N SER A 57 8.54 -0.67 1.67
CA SER A 57 7.67 0.50 1.91
C SER A 57 7.56 0.83 3.40
N CYS A 58 7.55 -0.19 4.26
CA CYS A 58 7.65 -0.05 5.71
C CYS A 58 8.98 0.57 6.16
N THR A 59 10.10 0.16 5.57
CA THR A 59 11.43 0.74 5.86
C THR A 59 11.45 2.22 5.48
N VAL A 60 10.96 2.58 4.28
CA VAL A 60 10.87 4.00 3.85
C VAL A 60 10.05 4.82 4.84
N ARG A 61 8.90 4.29 5.28
CA ARG A 61 8.07 4.93 6.32
C ARG A 61 8.86 5.21 7.61
N GLY A 62 9.67 4.26 8.07
CA GLY A 62 10.48 4.45 9.29
C GLY A 62 11.61 5.48 9.12
N LEU A 63 12.11 5.65 7.90
CA LEU A 63 13.24 6.55 7.61
C LEU A 63 12.80 7.98 7.28
N VAL A 64 11.65 8.18 6.62
CA VAL A 64 11.33 9.42 5.90
C VAL A 64 11.37 10.71 6.72
N SER A 65 11.07 10.64 8.03
CA SER A 65 11.10 11.82 8.92
C SER A 65 12.50 12.18 9.42
N THR A 66 13.41 11.21 9.52
CA THR A 66 14.72 11.38 10.16
C THR A 66 15.86 11.38 9.13
N TYR A 67 15.73 10.54 8.11
CA TYR A 67 16.74 10.29 7.08
C TYR A 67 16.09 10.34 5.68
N PRO A 68 15.63 11.52 5.22
CA PRO A 68 14.85 11.64 3.98
C PRO A 68 15.64 11.21 2.73
N LEU A 69 16.96 11.42 2.71
CA LEU A 69 17.81 10.96 1.60
C LEU A 69 17.91 9.43 1.58
N GLU A 70 18.12 8.80 2.73
CA GLU A 70 18.14 7.34 2.85
C GLU A 70 16.77 6.73 2.51
N ALA A 71 15.69 7.37 2.92
CA ALA A 71 14.33 6.97 2.56
C ALA A 71 14.11 6.97 1.04
N ARG A 72 14.62 7.99 0.34
CA ARG A 72 14.56 8.08 -1.14
C ARG A 72 15.40 6.98 -1.81
N ASP A 73 16.59 6.71 -1.31
CA ASP A 73 17.46 5.65 -1.83
C ASP A 73 16.82 4.26 -1.64
N VAL A 74 16.27 3.98 -0.45
CA VAL A 74 15.54 2.74 -0.17
C VAL A 74 14.28 2.65 -1.05
N PHE A 75 13.56 3.76 -1.24
CA PHE A 75 12.38 3.77 -2.10
C PHE A 75 12.73 3.44 -3.55
N SER A 76 13.88 3.91 -4.04
CA SER A 76 14.40 3.72 -5.40
C SER A 76 15.22 2.44 -5.58
N SER A 77 15.38 1.64 -4.52
CA SER A 77 16.13 0.39 -4.53
C SER A 77 15.40 -0.74 -5.29
N ARG A 78 15.86 -1.99 -5.16
CA ARG A 78 15.18 -3.18 -5.70
C ARG A 78 13.70 -3.27 -5.32
N ALA A 79 13.29 -2.70 -4.19
CA ALA A 79 11.87 -2.63 -3.82
C ALA A 79 11.05 -1.86 -4.88
N HIS A 80 11.64 -0.88 -5.57
CA HIS A 80 11.04 -0.16 -6.70
C HIS A 80 10.73 -1.06 -7.89
N ASP A 81 11.71 -1.85 -8.33
CA ASP A 81 11.53 -2.81 -9.42
C ASP A 81 10.45 -3.83 -9.08
N ARG A 82 10.48 -4.36 -7.84
CA ARG A 82 9.44 -5.25 -7.33
C ARG A 82 8.08 -4.58 -7.34
N ARG A 83 8.04 -3.27 -7.08
CA ARG A 83 6.78 -2.54 -7.22
C ARG A 83 6.30 -2.53 -8.67
N HIS A 84 7.16 -2.37 -9.67
CA HIS A 84 6.73 -2.48 -11.07
C HIS A 84 6.27 -3.90 -11.43
N THR A 85 6.99 -4.93 -10.98
CA THR A 85 6.61 -6.34 -11.20
C THR A 85 5.21 -6.66 -10.66
N ILE A 86 4.86 -6.20 -9.46
CA ILE A 86 3.51 -6.44 -8.90
C ILE A 86 2.42 -5.77 -9.76
N ALA A 87 2.67 -4.57 -10.27
CA ALA A 87 1.70 -3.89 -11.14
C ALA A 87 1.48 -4.65 -12.44
N ALA A 88 2.56 -5.12 -13.09
CA ALA A 88 2.49 -5.94 -14.29
C ALA A 88 1.73 -7.25 -14.05
N ALA A 89 2.05 -7.96 -12.96
CA ALA A 89 1.39 -9.21 -12.58
C ALA A 89 -0.12 -9.03 -12.37
N VAL A 90 -0.53 -7.94 -11.70
CA VAL A 90 -1.95 -7.71 -11.40
C VAL A 90 -2.73 -7.11 -12.57
N GLN A 91 -2.05 -6.53 -13.57
CA GLN A 91 -2.69 -5.83 -14.69
C GLN A 91 -3.68 -6.72 -15.47
N GLY A 92 -3.36 -8.00 -15.67
CA GLY A 92 -4.19 -8.95 -16.42
C GLY A 92 -5.47 -9.39 -15.69
N ILE A 93 -5.51 -9.29 -14.36
CA ILE A 93 -6.61 -9.77 -13.51
C ILE A 93 -7.39 -8.65 -12.82
N GLY A 94 -6.74 -7.50 -12.59
CA GLY A 94 -7.26 -6.40 -11.81
C GLY A 94 -6.68 -5.06 -12.26
N ARG A 95 -7.03 -4.63 -13.47
CA ARG A 95 -6.55 -3.36 -14.06
C ARG A 95 -6.72 -2.15 -13.13
N THR A 96 -7.85 -2.06 -12.43
CA THR A 96 -8.10 -0.97 -11.46
C THR A 96 -7.12 -1.03 -10.28
N VAL A 97 -6.85 -2.24 -9.75
CA VAL A 97 -5.88 -2.45 -8.67
C VAL A 97 -4.47 -2.07 -9.11
N ALA A 98 -4.08 -2.45 -10.33
CA ALA A 98 -2.80 -2.08 -10.93
C ALA A 98 -2.66 -0.55 -11.02
N ALA A 99 -3.69 0.13 -11.54
CA ALA A 99 -3.72 1.57 -11.72
C ALA A 99 -3.67 2.33 -10.39
N SER A 100 -4.53 1.99 -9.42
CA SER A 100 -4.56 2.62 -8.10
C SER A 100 -3.21 2.50 -7.38
N ARG A 101 -2.53 1.36 -7.56
CA ARG A 101 -1.21 1.12 -6.97
C ARG A 101 -0.10 1.95 -7.63
N LEU A 102 -0.09 2.04 -8.96
CA LEU A 102 0.85 2.91 -9.68
C LEU A 102 0.64 4.38 -9.33
N GLN A 103 -0.61 4.81 -9.15
CA GLN A 103 -0.93 6.15 -8.69
C GLN A 103 -0.40 6.41 -7.28
N ALA A 104 -0.64 5.50 -6.32
CA ALA A 104 -0.10 5.64 -4.97
C ALA A 104 1.44 5.69 -4.96
N LYS A 105 2.11 4.92 -5.83
CA LYS A 105 3.56 4.97 -6.00
C LYS A 105 4.01 6.34 -6.51
N ALA A 106 3.36 6.87 -7.54
CA ALA A 106 3.72 8.15 -8.14
C ALA A 106 3.59 9.32 -7.14
N VAL A 107 2.56 9.31 -6.28
CA VAL A 107 2.40 10.32 -5.21
C VAL A 107 3.57 10.27 -4.24
N VAL A 108 3.97 9.07 -3.79
CA VAL A 108 5.13 8.93 -2.89
C VAL A 108 6.44 9.34 -3.56
N GLU A 109 6.63 9.02 -4.85
CA GLU A 109 7.80 9.49 -5.62
C GLU A 109 7.88 11.00 -5.65
N GLU A 110 6.76 11.65 -5.98
CA GLU A 110 6.68 13.12 -6.02
C GLU A 110 6.96 13.75 -4.65
N ASP A 111 6.43 13.18 -3.58
CA ASP A 111 6.64 13.68 -2.23
C ASP A 111 8.05 13.45 -1.70
N LEU A 112 8.72 12.37 -2.10
CA LEU A 112 10.14 12.11 -1.78
C LEU A 112 11.10 12.99 -2.58
N ASP A 113 10.70 13.48 -3.75
CA ASP A 113 11.49 14.42 -4.55
C ASP A 113 11.40 15.88 -4.05
N ARG A 114 10.43 16.19 -3.17
CA ARG A 114 10.28 17.50 -2.52
C ARG A 114 11.16 17.60 -1.27
N TYR A 115 11.84 18.73 -1.10
CA TYR A 115 12.58 19.04 0.12
C TYR A 115 12.19 20.42 0.71
N PRO A 116 11.73 20.47 1.98
CA PRO A 116 11.45 19.33 2.86
C PRO A 116 10.28 18.47 2.33
N SER A 117 10.24 17.19 2.72
CA SER A 117 9.11 16.31 2.37
C SER A 117 7.80 16.88 2.96
N PRO A 118 6.68 16.75 2.23
CA PRO A 118 5.41 17.30 2.69
C PRO A 118 4.87 16.52 3.90
N PRO A 119 4.05 17.13 4.76
CA PRO A 119 3.47 16.46 5.92
C PRO A 119 2.62 15.23 5.59
N SER A 120 2.14 15.12 4.34
CA SER A 120 1.33 14.01 3.85
C SER A 120 2.10 12.71 3.63
N ILE A 121 3.43 12.76 3.45
CA ILE A 121 4.25 11.62 3.00
C ILE A 121 4.05 10.34 3.81
N VAL A 122 3.84 10.48 5.12
CA VAL A 122 3.56 9.36 6.03
C VAL A 122 2.24 8.68 5.67
N GLY A 123 1.18 9.46 5.43
CA GLY A 123 -0.11 8.93 4.97
C GLY A 123 -0.03 8.33 3.57
N ASP A 124 0.71 8.95 2.66
CA ASP A 124 0.88 8.45 1.29
C ASP A 124 1.65 7.12 1.25
N LEU A 125 2.65 6.94 2.12
CA LEU A 125 3.33 5.66 2.32
C LEU A 125 2.41 4.57 2.90
N ASP A 126 1.47 4.92 3.77
CA ASP A 126 0.46 3.98 4.27
C ASP A 126 -0.49 3.54 3.16
N LEU A 127 -0.95 4.49 2.33
CA LEU A 127 -1.79 4.21 1.17
C LEU A 127 -1.07 3.32 0.14
N LEU A 128 0.20 3.60 -0.15
CA LEU A 128 1.02 2.75 -1.01
C LEU A 128 1.17 1.34 -0.43
N THR A 129 1.45 1.22 0.88
CA THR A 129 1.60 -0.08 1.54
C THR A 129 0.30 -0.89 1.46
N SER A 130 -0.85 -0.24 1.69
CA SER A 130 -2.17 -0.86 1.52
C SER A 130 -2.42 -1.30 0.07
N ALA A 131 -2.11 -0.45 -0.92
CA ALA A 131 -2.27 -0.80 -2.33
C ALA A 131 -1.37 -1.96 -2.78
N ILE A 132 -0.16 -2.07 -2.22
CA ILE A 132 0.72 -3.23 -2.45
C ILE A 132 0.08 -4.50 -1.88
N ARG A 133 -0.43 -4.46 -0.64
CA ARG A 133 -1.11 -5.61 -0.01
C ARG A 133 -2.32 -6.07 -0.81
N THR A 134 -3.20 -5.15 -1.22
CA THR A 134 -4.36 -5.49 -2.06
C THR A 134 -3.96 -6.09 -3.40
N ALA A 135 -2.88 -5.62 -4.03
CA ALA A 135 -2.39 -6.22 -5.26
C ALA A 135 -1.84 -7.65 -5.03
N LEU A 136 -1.13 -7.89 -3.94
CA LEU A 136 -0.67 -9.23 -3.56
C LEU A 136 -1.85 -10.17 -3.25
N GLU A 137 -2.86 -9.70 -2.54
CA GLU A 137 -4.10 -10.46 -2.30
C GLU A 137 -4.83 -10.82 -3.60
N THR A 138 -4.85 -9.90 -4.57
CA THR A 138 -5.43 -10.15 -5.91
C THR A 138 -4.68 -11.27 -6.65
N LEU A 139 -3.38 -11.43 -6.38
CA LEU A 139 -2.55 -12.54 -6.87
C LEU A 139 -2.69 -13.82 -6.01
N SER A 140 -3.55 -13.81 -4.99
CA SER A 140 -3.65 -14.85 -3.96
C SER A 140 -2.35 -15.08 -3.18
N ILE A 141 -1.56 -14.01 -2.99
CA ILE A 141 -0.33 -13.98 -2.20
C ILE A 141 -0.63 -13.30 -0.85
N ARG A 142 -0.57 -14.05 0.24
CA ARG A 142 -0.78 -13.50 1.59
C ARG A 142 0.45 -12.72 2.07
N THR A 143 0.24 -11.62 2.78
CA THR A 143 1.29 -10.79 3.38
C THR A 143 1.51 -11.05 4.87
N GLU A 144 0.76 -11.98 5.45
CA GLU A 144 0.85 -12.44 6.84
C GLU A 144 0.95 -13.97 6.84
N ASP A 145 1.96 -14.52 7.52
CA ASP A 145 1.89 -15.90 7.99
C ASP A 145 0.98 -15.91 9.22
N ARG A 146 -0.11 -16.68 9.13
CA ARG A 146 -1.06 -16.87 10.22
C ARG A 146 -0.75 -18.16 10.95
#